data_AF-A0A849Z9B4-F1
#
_entry.id   AF-A0A849Z9B4-F1
#
_cell.length_a   1.000
_cell.length_b   1.000
_cell.length_c   1.000
_cell.angle_alpha   90.00
_cell.angle_beta   90.00
_cell.angle_gamma   90.00
#
_symmetry.space_group_name_H-M   'P 1'
#
loop_
_entity.id
_entity.type
_entity.pdbx_description
1 polymer ?
#
loop_
_entity_poly.entity_id
_entity_poly.type
_entity_poly.pdbx_seq_one_letter_code
_entity_poly.pdbx_strand_id
1 'polypeptide(L)'
;MRAPNAAEPAPLDWAHAYGGEDFPANPVGTKSPSVIYGSGRDDLPASYAPMNVTWALRAEKIGKKYDAEYAKTRAPWYAEDFDAGYFHAAAPDQQLEGFLQGDETLRLEHLMAASRVVEAKLPALRIRVFIKTNEGQSKSIAMVLDTVFVDADAGLFYLTWRGLLPVVEDDHSDLGFALIVSEDLASQPAAEALYVEQLDAFAKDPIGLVKPEDVTPLG
;
A
#
# COMPACT_ATOMS: atom_id res chain seq x y z
N MET A 1 -35.72 -2.94 26.97
CA MET A 1 -34.78 -3.84 26.28
C MET A 1 -33.38 -3.28 26.54
N ARG A 2 -32.56 -3.91 27.40
CA ARG A 2 -31.18 -3.43 27.62
C ARG A 2 -30.42 -3.68 26.32
N ALA A 3 -29.75 -2.65 25.80
CA ALA A 3 -28.76 -2.84 24.75
C ALA A 3 -27.78 -3.94 25.22
N PRO A 4 -27.37 -4.88 24.35
CA PRO A 4 -26.30 -5.81 24.72
C PRO A 4 -25.11 -4.97 25.18
N ASN A 5 -24.57 -5.28 26.37
CA ASN A 5 -23.39 -4.61 26.89
C ASN A 5 -22.33 -4.63 25.77
N ALA A 6 -21.86 -3.46 25.36
CA ALA A 6 -20.71 -3.37 24.47
C ALA A 6 -19.59 -4.20 25.12
N ALA A 7 -19.03 -5.15 24.38
CA ALA A 7 -17.87 -5.88 24.86
C ALA A 7 -16.75 -4.87 25.15
N GLU A 8 -15.99 -5.07 26.22
CA GLU A 8 -14.80 -4.26 26.46
C GLU A 8 -13.85 -4.43 25.27
N PRO A 9 -13.21 -3.35 24.79
CA PRO A 9 -12.24 -3.43 23.72
C PRO A 9 -11.14 -4.43 24.07
N ALA A 10 -10.96 -5.44 23.22
CA ALA A 10 -9.87 -6.40 23.36
C ALA A 10 -8.71 -5.98 22.44
N PRO A 11 -7.47 -5.93 22.93
CA PRO A 11 -6.32 -5.62 22.07
C PRO A 11 -6.13 -6.72 21.02
N LEU A 12 -6.03 -6.30 19.76
CA LEU A 12 -5.79 -7.18 18.59
C LEU A 12 -4.33 -7.10 18.12
N ASP A 13 -3.41 -7.13 19.07
CA ASP A 13 -1.97 -6.93 18.86
C ASP A 13 -1.16 -8.23 18.97
N TRP A 14 0.15 -8.12 18.78
CA TRP A 14 1.07 -9.27 18.86
C TRP A 14 1.34 -9.76 20.28
N ALA A 15 1.21 -8.92 21.30
CA ALA A 15 1.48 -9.28 22.69
C ALA A 15 0.43 -10.25 23.25
N HIS A 16 -0.80 -10.17 22.72
CA HIS A 16 -1.93 -11.03 23.09
C HIS A 16 -2.12 -12.23 22.15
N ALA A 17 -1.23 -12.40 21.17
CA ALA A 17 -1.18 -13.51 20.24
C ALA A 17 -0.21 -14.61 20.70
N TYR A 18 -0.30 -15.81 20.12
CA TYR A 18 0.61 -16.91 20.44
C TYR A 18 2.07 -16.51 20.19
N GLY A 19 2.98 -16.83 21.10
CA GLY A 19 4.40 -16.49 20.92
C GLY A 19 5.24 -16.68 22.18
N GLY A 20 6.19 -15.77 22.37
CA GLY A 20 7.12 -15.72 23.50
C GLY A 20 8.58 -15.62 23.05
N GLU A 21 9.49 -15.32 23.97
CA GLU A 21 10.89 -14.97 23.65
C GLU A 21 11.61 -15.98 22.74
N ASP A 22 11.32 -17.28 22.91
CA ASP A 22 11.89 -18.37 22.10
C ASP A 22 11.15 -18.63 20.78
N PHE A 23 10.20 -17.77 20.39
CA PHE A 23 9.38 -17.92 19.19
C PHE A 23 9.67 -16.78 18.19
N PRO A 24 10.59 -16.98 17.22
CA PRO A 24 11.11 -15.90 16.37
C PRO A 24 10.08 -15.16 15.52
N ALA A 25 8.93 -15.77 15.24
CA ALA A 25 7.85 -15.14 14.48
C ALA A 25 6.99 -14.18 15.32
N ASN A 26 7.01 -14.30 16.65
CA ASN A 26 6.35 -13.38 17.58
C ASN A 26 7.02 -13.42 18.98
N PRO A 27 8.19 -12.78 19.15
CA PRO A 27 8.95 -12.84 20.39
C PRO A 27 8.28 -12.12 21.57
N VAL A 28 7.31 -11.23 21.31
CA VAL A 28 6.59 -10.46 22.34
C VAL A 28 5.26 -11.09 22.73
N GLY A 29 4.88 -12.20 22.09
CA GLY A 29 3.61 -12.90 22.34
C GLY A 29 3.59 -13.69 23.63
N THR A 30 2.51 -14.45 23.80
CA THR A 30 2.19 -15.18 25.04
C THR A 30 1.89 -16.66 24.77
N LYS A 31 2.08 -17.51 25.78
CA LYS A 31 1.62 -18.91 25.77
C LYS A 31 0.14 -19.08 26.12
N SER A 32 -0.54 -18.00 26.52
CA SER A 32 -1.97 -17.97 26.80
C SER A 32 -2.65 -16.87 25.98
N PRO A 33 -2.75 -17.05 24.65
CA PRO A 33 -3.23 -16.01 23.74
C PRO A 33 -4.73 -15.77 23.90
N SER A 34 -5.14 -14.51 23.75
CA SER A 34 -6.54 -14.11 23.60
C SER A 34 -6.88 -13.74 22.16
N VAL A 35 -5.87 -13.48 21.32
CA VAL A 35 -6.01 -13.32 19.87
C VAL A 35 -5.60 -14.63 19.21
N ILE A 36 -6.60 -15.34 18.67
CA ILE A 36 -6.44 -16.69 18.13
C ILE A 36 -7.15 -16.82 16.79
N TYR A 37 -6.76 -17.82 16.00
CA TYR A 37 -7.51 -18.19 14.81
C TYR A 37 -8.75 -18.99 15.20
N GLY A 38 -9.93 -18.56 14.74
CA GLY A 38 -11.17 -19.32 14.92
C GLY A 38 -11.17 -20.72 14.27
N SER A 39 -10.19 -20.99 13.38
CA SER A 39 -9.95 -22.30 12.80
C SER A 39 -9.20 -23.28 13.71
N GLY A 40 -8.76 -22.86 14.90
CA GLY A 40 -8.02 -23.69 15.85
C GLY A 40 -6.52 -23.83 15.54
N ARG A 41 -5.95 -22.89 14.78
CA ARG A 41 -4.49 -22.80 14.54
C ARG A 41 -3.80 -22.12 15.74
N ASP A 42 -3.85 -22.77 16.89
CA ASP A 42 -3.41 -22.20 18.17
C ASP A 42 -1.88 -22.07 18.30
N ASP A 43 -1.13 -22.66 17.35
CA ASP A 43 0.32 -22.64 17.24
C ASP A 43 0.87 -21.49 16.37
N LEU A 44 -0.01 -20.70 15.77
CA LEU A 44 0.36 -19.54 14.95
C LEU A 44 -0.09 -18.24 15.61
N PRO A 45 0.74 -17.18 15.59
CA PRO A 45 0.32 -15.87 16.06
C PRO A 45 -0.77 -15.31 15.13
N ALA A 46 -1.92 -14.96 15.70
CA ALA A 46 -2.96 -14.20 15.02
C ALA A 46 -2.87 -12.74 15.46
N SER A 47 -2.84 -11.79 14.53
CA SER A 47 -2.85 -10.36 14.88
C SER A 47 -3.35 -9.54 13.70
N TYR A 48 -3.93 -8.37 14.01
CA TYR A 48 -4.23 -7.34 13.01
C TYR A 48 -3.20 -6.20 13.01
N ALA A 49 -2.21 -6.25 13.91
CA ALA A 49 -1.17 -5.25 14.02
C ALA A 49 -0.03 -5.48 13.00
N PRO A 50 0.67 -4.42 12.58
CA PRO A 50 1.85 -4.55 11.70
C PRO A 50 2.95 -5.43 12.32
N MET A 51 3.53 -6.34 11.54
CA MET A 51 4.69 -7.16 11.91
C MET A 51 5.95 -6.28 12.03
N ASN A 52 6.74 -6.53 13.07
CA ASN A 52 8.04 -5.88 13.24
C ASN A 52 9.02 -6.34 12.14
N VAL A 53 9.80 -5.40 11.62
CA VAL A 53 10.83 -5.63 10.59
C VAL A 53 11.93 -6.59 11.04
N THR A 54 12.20 -6.69 12.35
CA THR A 54 13.28 -7.51 12.91
C THR A 54 12.88 -8.95 13.21
N TRP A 55 11.60 -9.29 13.13
CA TRP A 55 11.12 -10.65 13.41
C TRP A 55 11.31 -11.55 12.20
N ALA A 56 11.41 -12.86 12.43
CA ALA A 56 11.82 -13.82 11.40
C ALA A 56 11.00 -13.73 10.11
N LEU A 57 9.67 -13.52 10.22
CA LEU A 57 8.75 -13.39 9.08
C LEU A 57 9.12 -12.26 8.10
N ARG A 58 9.87 -11.25 8.55
CA ARG A 58 10.36 -10.15 7.71
C ARG A 58 11.88 -10.17 7.58
N ALA A 59 12.61 -10.29 8.68
CA ALA A 59 14.07 -10.23 8.70
C ALA A 59 14.73 -11.24 7.75
N GLU A 60 14.15 -12.43 7.56
CA GLU A 60 14.69 -13.43 6.64
C GLU A 60 14.65 -13.00 5.16
N LYS A 61 13.82 -12.00 4.82
CA LYS A 61 13.64 -11.49 3.46
C LYS A 61 14.66 -10.42 3.05
N ILE A 62 15.52 -9.97 3.98
CA ILE A 62 16.54 -8.96 3.69
C ILE A 62 17.65 -9.45 2.74
N GLY A 63 17.71 -10.76 2.50
CA GLY A 63 18.78 -11.43 1.77
C GLY A 63 20.00 -11.74 2.62
N LYS A 64 20.89 -12.58 2.12
CA LYS A 64 22.14 -13.00 2.79
C LYS A 64 23.39 -12.68 1.99
N LYS A 65 23.26 -12.27 0.72
CA LYS A 65 24.38 -12.01 -0.19
C LYS A 65 24.99 -10.61 -0.02
N TYR A 66 25.46 -10.31 1.19
CA TYR A 66 26.19 -9.06 1.52
C TYR A 66 27.69 -9.35 1.69
N ASP A 67 28.32 -9.91 0.67
CA ASP A 67 29.74 -10.31 0.67
C ASP A 67 30.66 -9.27 0.00
N ALA A 68 31.92 -9.65 -0.25
CA ALA A 68 32.91 -8.77 -0.89
C ALA A 68 32.56 -8.44 -2.35
N GLU A 69 31.77 -9.27 -3.03
CA GLU A 69 31.33 -8.99 -4.40
C GLU A 69 30.20 -7.96 -4.38
N TYR A 70 29.22 -8.13 -3.50
CA TYR A 70 28.19 -7.11 -3.24
C TYR A 70 28.79 -5.72 -2.99
N ALA A 71 29.83 -5.65 -2.13
CA ALA A 71 30.48 -4.38 -1.79
C ALA A 71 31.11 -3.68 -2.99
N LYS A 72 31.49 -4.42 -4.04
CA LYS A 72 32.13 -3.87 -5.26
C LYS A 72 31.12 -3.51 -6.33
N THR A 73 30.02 -4.25 -6.45
CA THR A 73 29.16 -4.20 -7.64
C THR A 73 27.75 -3.67 -7.38
N ARG A 74 27.28 -3.70 -6.12
CA ARG A 74 25.86 -3.49 -5.81
C ARG A 74 25.60 -2.55 -4.65
N ALA A 75 26.54 -2.37 -3.72
CA ALA A 75 26.42 -1.33 -2.69
C ALA A 75 26.14 0.05 -3.36
N PRO A 76 25.21 0.86 -2.82
CA PRO A 76 24.49 0.73 -1.55
C PRO A 76 23.11 0.04 -1.64
N TRP A 77 22.78 -0.62 -2.74
CA TRP A 77 21.45 -1.21 -2.97
C TRP A 77 21.22 -2.50 -2.15
N TYR A 78 20.00 -3.02 -2.10
CA TYR A 78 19.70 -4.31 -1.47
C TYR A 78 20.38 -5.47 -2.19
N ALA A 79 20.76 -6.52 -1.48
CA ALA A 79 21.37 -7.73 -2.06
C ALA A 79 20.52 -8.36 -3.17
N GLU A 80 21.12 -9.20 -4.02
CA GLU A 80 20.41 -9.84 -5.14
C GLU A 80 19.31 -10.81 -4.69
N ASP A 81 19.46 -11.41 -3.51
CA ASP A 81 18.48 -12.32 -2.92
C ASP A 81 17.51 -11.62 -1.96
N PHE A 82 17.42 -10.28 -2.04
CA PHE A 82 16.41 -9.51 -1.34
C PHE A 82 15.01 -9.82 -1.86
N ASP A 83 14.09 -10.16 -0.95
CA ASP A 83 12.67 -10.33 -1.23
C ASP A 83 11.93 -9.04 -0.83
N ALA A 84 11.31 -8.37 -1.80
CA ALA A 84 10.54 -7.14 -1.61
C ALA A 84 9.38 -7.30 -0.61
N GLY A 85 8.89 -8.52 -0.39
CA GLY A 85 7.96 -8.86 0.68
C GLY A 85 8.49 -8.56 2.08
N TYR A 86 9.78 -8.20 2.24
CA TYR A 86 10.34 -7.58 3.44
C TYR A 86 9.54 -6.35 3.86
N PHE A 87 9.02 -5.56 2.92
CA PHE A 87 8.26 -4.34 3.22
C PHE A 87 6.80 -4.60 3.63
N HIS A 88 6.30 -5.83 3.47
CA HIS A 88 4.94 -6.18 3.85
C HIS A 88 4.81 -6.27 5.37
N ALA A 89 4.08 -5.33 5.95
CA ALA A 89 3.84 -5.29 7.38
C ALA A 89 2.62 -6.14 7.81
N ALA A 90 1.70 -6.45 6.90
CA ALA A 90 0.54 -7.30 7.20
C ALA A 90 0.96 -8.76 7.45
N ALA A 91 0.28 -9.44 8.37
CA ALA A 91 0.53 -10.85 8.63
C ALA A 91 0.25 -11.71 7.38
N PRO A 92 0.89 -12.90 7.20
CA PRO A 92 0.76 -13.68 5.96
C PRO A 92 -0.68 -14.04 5.57
N ASP A 93 -1.56 -14.23 6.55
CA ASP A 93 -2.98 -14.52 6.36
C ASP A 93 -3.82 -13.29 5.93
N GLN A 94 -3.22 -12.10 5.99
CA GLN A 94 -3.80 -10.83 5.54
C GLN A 94 -3.21 -10.37 4.20
N GLN A 95 -2.35 -11.18 3.57
CA GLN A 95 -1.76 -10.91 2.28
C GLN A 95 -2.54 -11.65 1.19
N LEU A 96 -2.98 -10.91 0.17
CA LEU A 96 -3.68 -11.47 -0.98
C LEU A 96 -2.67 -12.00 -2.00
N GLU A 97 -3.01 -13.06 -2.72
CA GLU A 97 -2.19 -13.59 -3.82
C GLU A 97 -2.10 -12.60 -5.00
N GLY A 98 -3.12 -11.73 -5.15
CA GLY A 98 -3.19 -10.68 -6.16
C GLY A 98 -3.55 -9.33 -5.58
N PHE A 99 -3.79 -8.36 -6.47
CA PHE A 99 -4.19 -7.00 -6.09
C PHE A 99 -5.71 -6.86 -6.05
N LEU A 100 -6.16 -5.84 -5.32
CA LEU A 100 -7.55 -5.45 -5.27
C LEU A 100 -7.93 -4.75 -6.59
N GLN A 101 -9.16 -4.94 -7.01
CA GLN A 101 -9.76 -4.24 -8.15
C GLN A 101 -10.18 -2.82 -7.76
N GLY A 102 -10.55 -2.60 -6.49
CA GLY A 102 -10.94 -1.31 -5.95
C GLY A 102 -12.45 -1.08 -5.87
N ASP A 103 -13.27 -2.09 -6.14
CA ASP A 103 -14.73 -2.07 -6.00
C ASP A 103 -15.28 -3.14 -5.03
N GLU A 104 -14.39 -3.82 -4.31
CA GLU A 104 -14.72 -4.85 -3.33
C GLU A 104 -15.62 -4.32 -2.21
N THR A 105 -16.42 -5.23 -1.65
CA THR A 105 -17.13 -4.98 -0.39
C THR A 105 -16.28 -5.47 0.76
N LEU A 106 -15.93 -4.55 1.65
CA LEU A 106 -15.28 -4.83 2.92
C LEU A 106 -16.35 -5.08 3.99
N ARG A 107 -16.16 -6.12 4.78
CA ARG A 107 -17.02 -6.47 5.91
C ARG A 107 -16.15 -6.66 7.14
N LEU A 108 -16.44 -5.88 8.18
CA LEU A 108 -15.78 -5.94 9.47
C LEU A 108 -16.78 -6.37 10.51
N GLU A 109 -16.46 -7.42 11.26
CA GLU A 109 -17.31 -7.94 12.33
C GLU A 109 -16.60 -7.77 13.65
N HIS A 110 -17.23 -7.09 14.60
CA HIS A 110 -16.73 -6.85 15.94
C HIS A 110 -15.41 -6.07 16.02
N LEU A 111 -14.98 -5.42 14.93
CA LEU A 111 -13.76 -4.62 14.90
C LEU A 111 -14.00 -3.12 15.17
N MET A 112 -15.25 -2.67 15.18
CA MET A 112 -15.62 -1.26 15.24
C MET A 112 -16.47 -1.00 16.49
N ALA A 113 -16.06 -0.09 17.37
CA ALA A 113 -16.77 0.16 18.64
C ALA A 113 -18.24 0.61 18.43
N ALA A 114 -18.52 1.36 17.36
CA ALA A 114 -19.85 1.90 17.08
C ALA A 114 -20.86 0.85 16.60
N SER A 115 -20.40 -0.24 15.98
CA SER A 115 -21.27 -1.19 15.28
C SER A 115 -20.70 -2.61 15.30
N ARG A 116 -21.56 -3.59 15.58
CA ARG A 116 -21.20 -5.02 15.52
C ARG A 116 -20.71 -5.43 14.13
N VAL A 117 -21.33 -4.91 13.08
CA VAL A 117 -20.98 -5.19 11.69
C VAL A 117 -20.86 -3.86 10.97
N VAL A 118 -19.78 -3.67 10.24
CA VAL A 118 -19.60 -2.58 9.29
C VAL A 118 -19.38 -3.16 7.92
N GLU A 119 -20.15 -2.70 6.95
CA GLU A 119 -19.97 -3.01 5.54
C GLU A 119 -19.68 -1.72 4.79
N ALA A 120 -18.64 -1.75 3.97
CA ALA A 120 -18.19 -0.61 3.18
C ALA A 120 -17.84 -1.09 1.77
N LYS A 121 -18.15 -0.28 0.75
CA LYS A 121 -17.72 -0.57 -0.61
C LYS A 121 -16.54 0.31 -0.96
N LEU A 122 -15.52 -0.27 -1.56
CA LEU A 122 -14.40 0.49 -2.12
C LEU A 122 -14.90 1.41 -3.25
N PRO A 123 -14.23 2.55 -3.50
CA PRO A 123 -14.80 3.64 -4.29
C PRO A 123 -14.82 3.40 -5.80
N ALA A 124 -14.41 2.22 -6.27
CA ALA A 124 -14.32 1.85 -7.68
C ALA A 124 -13.50 2.87 -8.49
N LEU A 125 -12.30 3.19 -8.01
CA LEU A 125 -11.40 4.15 -8.66
C LEU A 125 -10.29 3.43 -9.40
N ARG A 126 -10.01 3.90 -10.62
CA ARG A 126 -8.80 3.58 -11.38
C ARG A 126 -7.85 4.76 -11.29
N ILE A 127 -6.71 4.57 -10.62
CA ILE A 127 -5.66 5.59 -10.54
C ILE A 127 -4.63 5.34 -11.63
N ARG A 128 -4.27 6.39 -12.36
CA ARG A 128 -3.23 6.37 -13.39
C ARG A 128 -2.28 7.53 -13.13
N VAL A 129 -1.00 7.30 -13.39
CA VAL A 129 0.03 8.34 -13.26
C VAL A 129 0.73 8.51 -14.60
N PHE A 130 0.90 9.75 -15.01
CA PHE A 130 1.66 10.12 -16.20
C PHE A 130 2.84 10.97 -15.77
N ILE A 131 4.04 10.64 -16.26
CA ILE A 131 5.27 11.34 -15.91
C ILE A 131 5.91 11.92 -17.15
N LYS A 132 6.29 13.20 -17.07
CA LYS A 132 7.10 13.90 -18.07
C LYS A 132 8.54 13.89 -17.59
N THR A 133 9.45 13.31 -18.37
CA THR A 133 10.89 13.38 -18.10
C THR A 133 11.45 14.74 -18.51
N ASN A 134 12.61 15.10 -17.99
CA ASN A 134 13.30 16.34 -18.37
C ASN A 134 13.78 16.33 -19.84
N GLU A 135 13.89 15.15 -20.44
CA GLU A 135 14.13 14.97 -21.89
C GLU A 135 12.87 15.14 -22.75
N GLY A 136 11.71 15.42 -22.13
CA GLY A 136 10.45 15.66 -22.82
C GLY A 136 9.66 14.39 -23.16
N GLN A 137 10.09 13.21 -22.71
CA GLN A 137 9.33 11.97 -22.90
C GLN A 137 8.17 11.89 -21.91
N SER A 138 7.04 11.35 -22.35
CA SER A 138 5.89 11.08 -21.47
C SER A 138 5.75 9.58 -21.26
N LYS A 139 5.67 9.14 -20.01
CA LYS A 139 5.52 7.74 -19.61
C LYS A 139 4.23 7.56 -18.82
N SER A 140 3.45 6.54 -19.15
CA SER A 140 2.26 6.14 -18.39
C SER A 140 2.60 5.03 -17.40
N ILE A 141 2.03 5.12 -16.21
CA ILE A 141 2.19 4.16 -15.13
C ILE A 141 0.80 3.67 -14.75
N ALA A 142 0.54 2.39 -14.98
CA ALA A 142 -0.61 1.72 -14.43
C ALA A 142 -0.39 1.48 -12.94
N MET A 143 -1.34 1.89 -12.12
CA MET A 143 -1.28 1.72 -10.68
C MET A 143 -2.15 0.54 -10.25
N VAL A 144 -1.67 -0.26 -9.30
CA VAL A 144 -2.43 -1.36 -8.69
C VAL A 144 -2.85 -0.97 -7.28
N LEU A 145 -4.09 -1.26 -6.88
CA LEU A 145 -4.53 -1.13 -5.50
C LEU A 145 -4.02 -2.33 -4.71
N ASP A 146 -2.97 -2.14 -3.93
CA ASP A 146 -2.26 -3.24 -3.28
C ASP A 146 -2.36 -3.21 -1.75
N THR A 147 -2.96 -2.19 -1.16
CA THR A 147 -3.14 -2.11 0.29
C THR A 147 -4.44 -1.40 0.64
N VAL A 148 -5.23 -2.09 1.46
CA VAL A 148 -6.27 -1.50 2.30
C VAL A 148 -5.76 -1.55 3.73
N PHE A 149 -5.68 -0.39 4.37
CA PHE A 149 -5.41 -0.28 5.80
C PHE A 149 -6.63 0.28 6.50
N VAL A 150 -7.06 -0.36 7.59
CA VAL A 150 -8.22 0.07 8.36
C VAL A 150 -7.77 0.53 9.73
N ASP A 151 -7.97 1.80 10.02
CA ASP A 151 -7.92 2.34 11.37
C ASP A 151 -9.32 2.24 11.96
N ALA A 152 -9.56 1.16 12.69
CA ALA A 152 -10.89 0.86 13.20
C ALA A 152 -11.31 1.78 14.36
N ASP A 153 -10.35 2.33 15.09
CA ASP A 153 -10.59 3.28 16.18
C ASP A 153 -11.01 4.64 15.63
N ALA A 154 -10.32 5.12 14.57
CA ALA A 154 -10.69 6.35 13.88
C ALA A 154 -11.86 6.17 12.90
N GLY A 155 -12.17 4.92 12.53
CA GLY A 155 -13.15 4.58 11.49
C GLY A 155 -12.76 5.06 10.10
N LEU A 156 -11.47 4.96 9.78
CA LEU A 156 -10.89 5.39 8.51
C LEU A 156 -10.36 4.20 7.72
N PHE A 157 -10.57 4.26 6.40
CA PHE A 157 -10.02 3.32 5.43
C PHE A 157 -9.01 4.06 4.57
N TYR A 158 -7.81 3.52 4.47
CA TYR A 158 -6.73 4.05 3.66
C TYR A 158 -6.46 3.09 2.51
N LEU A 159 -6.47 3.63 1.30
CA LEU A 159 -6.25 2.87 0.07
C LEU A 159 -4.94 3.34 -0.55
N THR A 160 -4.03 2.40 -0.83
CA THR A 160 -2.76 2.72 -1.49
C THR A 160 -2.71 2.10 -2.87
N TRP A 161 -2.58 2.96 -3.88
CA TRP A 161 -2.22 2.54 -5.22
C TRP A 161 -0.72 2.66 -5.42
N ARG A 162 -0.06 1.61 -5.92
CA ARG A 162 1.38 1.62 -6.22
C ARG A 162 1.63 1.31 -7.68
N GLY A 163 2.63 1.97 -8.23
CA GLY A 163 3.14 1.76 -9.58
C GLY A 163 4.64 1.97 -9.58
N LEU A 164 5.33 1.33 -10.52
CA LEU A 164 6.78 1.38 -10.62
C LEU A 164 7.18 1.94 -11.98
N LEU A 165 8.12 2.88 -11.96
CA LEU A 165 8.73 3.43 -13.15
C LEU A 165 10.26 3.32 -13.03
N PRO A 166 10.94 2.69 -14.00
CA PRO A 166 12.39 2.77 -14.09
C PRO A 166 12.87 4.20 -14.35
N VAL A 167 13.81 4.64 -13.50
CA VAL A 167 14.48 5.93 -13.55
C VAL A 167 15.95 5.74 -13.92
N VAL A 168 16.57 6.79 -14.45
CA VAL A 168 18.00 6.78 -14.80
C VAL A 168 18.84 7.25 -13.63
N GLU A 169 18.44 8.33 -12.97
CA GLU A 169 19.16 8.94 -11.86
C GLU A 169 18.61 8.45 -10.52
N ASP A 170 19.49 8.20 -9.56
CA ASP A 170 19.12 7.69 -8.23
C ASP A 170 18.39 8.73 -7.35
N ASP A 171 18.56 10.01 -7.67
CA ASP A 171 17.86 11.15 -7.06
C ASP A 171 16.58 11.56 -7.82
N HIS A 172 16.23 10.83 -8.88
CA HIS A 172 15.10 11.09 -9.77
C HIS A 172 15.16 12.44 -10.52
N SER A 173 16.34 13.05 -10.64
CA SER A 173 16.53 14.33 -11.35
C SER A 173 16.27 14.23 -12.86
N ASP A 174 16.08 13.03 -13.41
CA ASP A 174 15.62 12.80 -14.78
C ASP A 174 14.11 13.02 -14.97
N LEU A 175 13.35 13.13 -13.88
CA LEU A 175 11.91 13.36 -13.89
C LEU A 175 11.56 14.86 -13.74
N GLY A 176 10.55 15.32 -14.46
CA GLY A 176 10.10 16.71 -14.45
C GLY A 176 8.77 16.88 -13.72
N PHE A 177 7.69 16.42 -14.34
CA PHE A 177 6.33 16.60 -13.83
C PHE A 177 5.55 15.30 -13.77
N ALA A 178 4.65 15.17 -12.80
CA ALA A 178 3.73 14.05 -12.70
C ALA A 178 2.29 14.55 -12.68
N LEU A 179 1.42 13.88 -13.44
CA LEU A 179 -0.03 14.04 -13.40
C LEU A 179 -0.64 12.77 -12.81
N ILE A 180 -1.36 12.92 -11.70
CA ILE A 180 -2.14 11.83 -11.10
C ILE A 180 -3.59 12.03 -11.51
N VAL A 181 -4.19 10.97 -12.04
CA VAL A 181 -5.58 10.98 -12.49
C VAL A 181 -6.38 9.90 -11.79
N SER A 182 -7.59 10.26 -11.41
CA SER A 182 -8.63 9.37 -10.90
C SER A 182 -9.72 9.22 -11.95
N GLU A 183 -9.95 8.00 -12.40
CA GLU A 183 -11.06 7.61 -13.28
C GLU A 183 -12.05 6.72 -12.54
N ASP A 184 -13.31 6.69 -12.99
CA ASP A 184 -14.28 5.68 -12.57
C ASP A 184 -13.89 4.33 -13.19
N LEU A 185 -13.75 3.30 -12.35
CA LEU A 185 -13.38 1.95 -12.76
C LEU A 185 -14.41 1.30 -13.70
N ALA A 186 -15.70 1.65 -13.58
CA ALA A 186 -16.77 1.13 -14.42
C ALA A 186 -16.76 1.73 -15.84
N SER A 187 -16.09 2.88 -16.02
CA SER A 187 -15.97 3.54 -17.30
C SER A 187 -14.77 3.04 -18.10
N GLN A 188 -14.86 3.12 -19.43
CA GLN A 188 -13.69 2.88 -20.29
C GLN A 188 -12.59 3.91 -19.93
N PRO A 189 -11.32 3.47 -19.81
CA PRO A 189 -10.22 4.40 -19.57
C PRO A 189 -10.17 5.47 -20.66
N ALA A 190 -9.91 6.71 -20.27
CA ALA A 190 -9.69 7.75 -21.26
C ALA A 190 -8.39 7.47 -22.04
N ALA A 191 -8.32 7.96 -23.27
CA ALA A 191 -7.13 7.81 -24.10
C ALA A 191 -5.92 8.48 -23.42
N GLU A 192 -4.77 7.79 -23.40
CA GLU A 192 -3.56 8.31 -22.76
C GLU A 192 -3.15 9.69 -23.29
N ALA A 193 -3.37 9.91 -24.59
CA ALA A 193 -3.05 11.16 -25.28
C ALA A 193 -3.71 12.38 -24.63
N LEU A 194 -4.92 12.22 -24.06
CA LEU A 194 -5.61 13.30 -23.35
C LEU A 194 -4.80 13.78 -22.14
N TYR A 195 -4.28 12.85 -21.35
CA TYR A 195 -3.52 13.19 -20.14
C TYR A 195 -2.10 13.62 -20.44
N VAL A 196 -1.50 13.08 -21.51
CA VAL A 196 -0.22 13.57 -22.02
C VAL A 196 -0.36 15.03 -22.48
N GLU A 197 -1.42 15.38 -23.18
CA GLU A 197 -1.68 16.77 -23.59
C GLU A 197 -1.89 17.70 -22.40
N GLN A 198 -2.65 17.27 -21.38
CA GLN A 198 -2.82 18.03 -20.14
C GLN A 198 -1.50 18.24 -19.40
N LEU A 199 -0.69 17.19 -19.29
CA LEU A 199 0.64 17.26 -18.67
C LEU A 199 1.58 18.18 -19.44
N ASP A 200 1.52 18.16 -20.77
CA ASP A 200 2.31 19.03 -21.65
C ASP A 200 1.87 20.50 -21.53
N ALA A 201 0.56 20.75 -21.42
CA ALA A 201 0.03 22.08 -21.19
C ALA A 201 0.48 22.62 -19.82
N PHE A 202 0.39 21.80 -18.76
CA PHE A 202 0.89 22.16 -17.43
C PHE A 202 2.40 22.41 -17.43
N ALA A 203 3.20 21.57 -18.09
CA ALA A 203 4.65 21.74 -18.14
C ALA A 203 5.09 23.04 -18.84
N LYS A 204 4.28 23.57 -19.77
CA LYS A 204 4.55 24.86 -20.44
C LYS A 204 4.29 26.07 -19.53
N ASP A 205 3.36 25.95 -18.59
CA ASP A 205 3.02 26.99 -17.63
C ASP A 205 2.62 26.40 -16.25
N PRO A 206 3.60 25.89 -15.49
CA PRO A 206 3.32 25.19 -14.24
C PRO A 206 2.84 26.13 -13.13
N ILE A 207 3.01 27.45 -13.30
CA ILE A 207 2.62 28.48 -12.35
C ILE A 207 1.27 29.13 -12.74
N GLY A 208 0.77 28.88 -13.96
CA GLY A 208 -0.48 29.46 -14.45
C GLY A 208 -0.38 30.96 -14.74
N LEU A 209 0.77 31.43 -15.22
CA LEU A 209 1.02 32.83 -15.55
C LEU A 209 0.36 33.27 -16.87
N VAL A 210 0.02 32.33 -17.74
CA VAL A 210 -0.74 32.57 -18.97
C VAL A 210 -2.21 32.66 -18.60
N LYS A 211 -2.81 33.83 -18.80
CA LYS A 211 -4.24 34.00 -18.52
C LYS A 211 -5.06 33.31 -19.61
N PRO A 212 -6.27 32.79 -19.28
CA PRO A 212 -7.15 32.17 -20.28
C PRO A 212 -7.46 33.07 -21.49
N GLU A 213 -7.46 34.39 -21.31
CA GLU A 213 -7.63 35.39 -22.37
C GLU A 213 -6.46 35.50 -23.37
N ASP A 214 -5.28 34.96 -23.06
CA ASP A 214 -4.08 35.03 -23.93
C ASP A 214 -3.94 33.80 -24.85
N VAL A 215 -4.83 32.81 -24.73
CA VAL A 215 -4.85 31.64 -25.61
C VAL A 215 -5.63 31.97 -26.89
N THR A 216 -4.92 32.25 -27.98
CA THR A 216 -5.52 32.42 -29.30
C THR A 216 -6.32 31.15 -29.66
N PRO A 217 -7.63 31.24 -29.98
CA PRO A 217 -8.38 30.07 -30.42
C PRO A 217 -7.72 29.50 -31.68
N LEU A 218 -7.49 28.18 -31.69
CA LEU A 218 -7.09 27.47 -32.90
C LEU A 218 -8.23 27.62 -33.91
N GLY A 219 -7.98 28.42 -34.95
CA GLY A 219 -8.83 28.54 -36.13
C GLY A 219 -8.62 27.43 -37.14
#